data_AF-A0A3E1R8P0-F1
#
_entry.id   AF-A0A3E1R8P0-F1
#
_cell.length_a   1.000
_cell.length_b   1.000
_cell.length_c   1.000
_cell.angle_alpha   90.00
_cell.angle_beta   90.00
_cell.angle_gamma   90.00
#
_symmetry.space_group_name_H-M   'P 1'
#
loop_
_entity.id
_entity.type
_entity.pdbx_description
1 polymer ?
#
loop_
_entity_poly.entity_id
_entity_poly.type
_entity_poly.pdbx_seq_one_letter_code
_entity_poly.pdbx_strand_id
1 'polypeptide(L)' 'MNTQLLQQARVLDIDEQIELVEAIWDGIVSRGAVPSLTPAQKMELDRRLADHLANPDDVVPWSEVKAAAIANTRQ' A
#
# COMPACT_ATOMS: atom_id res chain seq x y z
N MET A 1 18.52 8.00 8.91
CA MET A 1 17.22 7.64 9.52
C MET A 1 17.21 8.13 10.95
N ASN A 2 16.19 8.89 11.38
CA ASN A 2 16.13 9.40 12.75
C ASN A 2 15.60 8.30 13.68
N THR A 3 16.50 7.60 14.36
CA THR A 3 16.19 6.45 15.22
C THR A 3 15.40 6.84 16.48
N GLN A 4 15.56 8.08 16.96
CA GLN A 4 14.82 8.58 18.12
C GLN A 4 13.32 8.72 17.80
N LEU A 5 12.97 9.30 16.66
CA LEU A 5 11.56 9.42 16.23
C LEU A 5 10.90 8.05 16.06
N LEU A 6 11.63 7.07 15.54
CA LEU A 6 11.13 5.70 15.43
C LEU A 6 10.89 5.07 16.81
N GLN A 7 11.73 5.36 17.79
CA GLN A 7 11.55 4.85 19.14
C GLN A 7 10.33 5.49 19.83
N GLN A 8 10.07 6.78 19.56
CA GLN A 8 8.88 7.48 20.03
C GLN A 8 7.59 6.95 19.37
N ALA A 9 7.61 6.69 18.06
CA ALA A 9 6.44 6.11 17.38
C ALA A 9 6.12 4.70 17.88
N ARG A 10 7.14 3.88 18.20
CA ARG A 10 6.94 2.49 18.66
C ARG A 10 6.27 2.34 20.02
N VAL A 11 6.25 3.39 20.85
CA VAL A 11 5.62 3.35 22.18
C VAL A 11 4.16 3.83 22.18
N LEU A 12 3.68 4.38 21.05
CA LEU A 12 2.27 4.71 20.84
C LEU A 12 1.45 3.42 20.76
N ASP A 13 0.15 3.51 21.00
CA ASP A 13 -0.72 2.37 20.70
C ASP A 13 -0.82 2.11 19.19
N ILE A 14 -1.36 0.96 18.79
CA ILE A 14 -1.34 0.57 17.38
C ILE A 14 -2.19 1.49 16.50
N ASP A 15 -3.27 2.07 17.04
CA ASP A 15 -4.16 2.95 16.30
C ASP A 15 -3.48 4.30 16.07
N GLU A 16 -2.83 4.85 17.10
CA GLU A 16 -2.01 6.05 17.02
C GLU A 16 -0.81 5.88 16.06
N GLN A 17 -0.20 4.68 16.04
CA GLN A 17 0.87 4.38 15.07
C GLN A 17 0.37 4.42 13.64
N ILE A 18 -0.82 3.86 13.37
CA ILE A 18 -1.44 3.86 12.04
C ILE A 18 -1.78 5.30 11.64
N GLU A 19 -2.44 6.06 12.52
CA GLU A 19 -2.79 7.46 12.27
C GLU A 19 -1.54 8.31 11.96
N LEU A 20 -0.44 8.10 12.69
CA LEU A 20 0.82 8.80 12.44
C LEU A 20 1.40 8.45 11.05
N VAL A 21 1.35 7.17 10.65
CA VAL A 21 1.82 6.76 9.32
C VAL A 21 0.98 7.42 8.22
N GLU A 22 -0.35 7.42 8.37
CA GLU A 22 -1.27 8.05 7.43
C GLU A 22 -1.02 9.57 7.32
N ALA A 23 -0.93 10.27 8.46
CA ALA A 23 -0.67 11.72 8.48
C ALA A 23 0.68 12.10 7.82
N ILE A 24 1.73 11.29 8.03
CA ILE A 24 3.02 11.49 7.36
C ILE A 24 2.88 11.28 5.86
N TRP A 25 2.17 10.23 5.45
CA TRP A 25 1.96 9.89 4.05
C TRP A 25 1.18 10.99 3.31
N ASP A 26 0.08 11.47 3.88
CA ASP A 26 -0.70 12.60 3.36
C ASP A 26 0.14 13.88 3.28
N GLY A 27 1.00 14.11 4.28
CA GLY A 27 1.97 15.21 4.26
C GLY A 27 2.95 15.13 3.08
N ILE A 28 3.40 13.94 2.68
CA ILE A 28 4.28 13.75 1.53
C ILE A 28 3.52 14.05 0.22
N VAL A 29 2.32 13.50 0.07
CA VAL A 29 1.48 13.66 -1.12
C VAL A 29 1.10 15.12 -1.33
N SER A 30 0.66 15.81 -0.28
CA SER A 30 0.25 17.22 -0.32
C SER A 30 1.38 18.19 -0.73
N ARG A 31 2.65 17.83 -0.48
CA ARG A 31 3.80 18.61 -0.95
C ARG A 31 4.21 18.30 -2.40
N GLY A 32 3.50 17.41 -3.08
CA GLY A 32 3.86 16.97 -4.42
C GLY A 32 5.15 16.15 -4.47
N ALA A 33 5.60 15.60 -3.33
CA ALA A 33 6.81 14.78 -3.23
C ALA A 33 6.55 13.32 -3.67
N VAL A 34 5.62 13.12 -4.60
CA VAL A 34 5.29 11.82 -5.17
C VAL A 34 6.37 11.47 -6.20
N PRO A 35 7.09 10.35 -6.04
CA PRO A 35 8.11 9.97 -7.01
C PRO A 35 7.48 9.71 -8.38
N SER A 36 8.11 10.22 -9.42
CA SER A 36 7.73 9.88 -10.79
C SER A 36 7.95 8.38 -11.04
N LEU A 37 7.03 7.77 -11.77
CA LEU A 37 7.21 6.40 -12.24
C LEU A 37 8.40 6.32 -13.19
N THR A 38 9.17 5.24 -13.08
CA THR A 38 10.15 4.91 -14.12
C THR A 38 9.42 4.50 -15.41
N PRO A 39 10.07 4.59 -16.58
CA PRO A 39 9.47 4.13 -17.84
C PRO A 39 9.01 2.66 -17.77
N ALA A 40 9.78 1.80 -17.10
CA ALA A 40 9.44 0.39 -16.94
C ALA A 40 8.19 0.19 -16.05
N GLN A 41 8.06 0.96 -14.97
CA GLN A 41 6.87 0.92 -14.12
C GLN A 41 5.63 1.42 -14.86
N LYS A 42 5.76 2.51 -15.64
CA LYS A 42 4.66 3.03 -16.46
C LYS A 42 4.20 1.98 -17.49
N MET A 43 5.13 1.38 -18.21
CA MET A 43 4.84 0.33 -19.19
C MET A 43 4.13 -0.87 -18.56
N GLU A 44 4.55 -1.30 -17.36
CA GLU A 44 3.90 -2.41 -16.67
C GLU A 44 2.47 -2.06 -16.23
N LEU A 45 2.24 -0.83 -15.76
CA LEU A 45 0.88 -0.38 -15.42
C LEU A 45 -0.01 -0.31 -16.66
N ASP A 46 0.50 0.23 -17.77
CA ASP A 46 -0.24 0.29 -19.03
C ASP A 46 -0.59 -1.13 -19.54
N ARG A 47 0.35 -2.08 -19.42
CA ARG A 47 0.14 -3.49 -19.78
C ARG A 47 -0.93 -4.15 -18.92
N ARG A 48 -0.87 -4.00 -17.59
CA ARG A 48 -1.85 -4.58 -16.66
C ARG A 48 -3.25 -3.97 -16.82
N LEU A 49 -3.32 -2.69 -17.16
CA LEU A 49 -4.60 -2.03 -17.45
C LEU A 49 -5.22 -2.60 -18.73
N ALA A 50 -4.45 -2.73 -19.81
CA ALA A 50 -4.94 -3.30 -21.06
C ALA A 50 -5.42 -4.75 -20.88
N ASP A 51 -4.68 -5.54 -20.11
CA ASP A 51 -5.01 -6.93 -19.79
C ASP A 51 -6.32 -7.04 -18.99
N HIS A 52 -6.50 -6.21 -17.95
CA HIS A 52 -7.74 -6.19 -17.19
C HIS A 52 -8.94 -5.72 -18.03
N LEU A 53 -8.76 -4.74 -18.92
CA LEU A 53 -9.83 -4.30 -19.82
C LEU A 53 -10.24 -5.38 -20.83
N ALA A 54 -9.29 -6.23 -21.26
CA ALA A 54 -9.57 -7.38 -22.12
C ALA A 54 -10.19 -8.54 -21.34
N ASN A 55 -9.83 -8.71 -20.06
CA ASN A 55 -10.23 -9.81 -19.19
C ASN A 55 -10.83 -9.28 -17.87
N PRO A 56 -12.01 -8.64 -17.89
CA PRO A 56 -12.57 -7.97 -16.70
C PRO A 56 -12.88 -8.93 -15.55
N ASP A 57 -13.19 -10.19 -15.88
CA ASP A 57 -13.52 -11.23 -14.91
C ASP A 57 -12.28 -12.03 -14.44
N ASP A 58 -11.07 -11.73 -14.96
CA ASP A 58 -9.81 -12.32 -14.48
C ASP A 58 -9.35 -11.63 -13.19
N VAL A 59 -10.18 -11.81 -12.16
CA VAL A 59 -10.02 -11.21 -10.83
C VAL A 59 -10.32 -12.23 -9.76
N VAL A 60 -9.70 -12.06 -8.60
CA VAL A 60 -10.04 -12.84 -7.40
C VAL A 60 -10.95 -11.97 -6.52
N PRO A 61 -12.15 -12.44 -6.14
CA PRO A 61 -13.03 -11.69 -5.24
C PRO A 61 -12.34 -11.35 -3.92
N TRP A 62 -12.58 -10.14 -3.41
CA TRP A 62 -12.02 -9.70 -2.13
C TRP A 62 -12.33 -10.66 -0.97
N SER A 63 -13.52 -11.28 -0.98
CA SER A 63 -13.91 -12.28 0.02
C SER A 63 -12.96 -13.48 0.05
N GLU A 64 -12.49 -13.93 -1.12
CA GLU A 64 -11.56 -15.05 -1.25
C GLU A 64 -10.16 -14.65 -0.80
N VAL A 65 -9.67 -13.49 -1.23
CA VAL A 65 -8.36 -12.95 -0.80
C VAL A 65 -8.32 -12.79 0.72
N LYS A 66 -9.37 -12.21 1.31
CA LYS A 66 -9.49 -12.02 2.76
C LYS A 66 -9.55 -13.35 3.50
N ALA A 67 -10.33 -14.31 3.01
CA ALA A 67 -10.40 -15.65 3.61
C ALA A 67 -9.04 -16.35 3.60
N ALA A 68 -8.31 -16.29 2.49
CA ALA A 68 -6.97 -16.85 2.36
C ALA A 68 -5.97 -16.18 3.33
N ALA A 69 -5.99 -14.84 3.43
CA ALA A 69 -5.11 -14.10 4.35
C ALA A 69 -5.34 -14.46 5.83
N ILE A 70 -6.61 -14.61 6.23
CA ILE A 70 -6.99 -15.04 7.60
C ILE A 70 -6.59 -16.49 7.86
N ALA A 71 -6.73 -17.38 6.87
CA ALA A 71 -6.31 -18.76 7.01
C ALA A 71 -4.79 -18.88 7.24
N ASN A 72 -3.99 -18.08 6.54
CA ASN A 72 -2.53 -18.06 6.66
C ASN A 72 -2.02 -17.51 8.00
N THR A 73 -2.79 -16.68 8.70
CA THR A 73 -2.41 -16.13 10.01
C THR A 73 -2.69 -17.08 11.17
N ARG A 74 -3.32 -18.23 10.91
CA ARG A 74 -3.65 -19.26 11.91
C ARG A 74 -2.70 -20.47 11.91
N GLN A 75 -1.70 -20.48 11.03
CA GLN A 75 -0.59 -21.45 11.02
C GLN A 75 0.60 -20.87 11.77
#